data_AF-A0A9D9H648-F1
#
_entry.id   AF-A0A9D9H648-F1
#
_cell.length_a   1.000
_cell.length_b   1.000
_cell.length_c   1.000
_cell.angle_alpha   90.00
_cell.angle_beta   90.00
_cell.angle_gamma   90.00
#
_symmetry.space_group_name_H-M   'P 1'
#
loop_
_entity.id
_entity.type
_entity.pdbx_description
1 polymer ?
#
loop_
_entity_poly.entity_id
_entity_poly.type
_entity_poly.pdbx_seq_one_letter_code
_entity_poly.pdbx_strand_id
1 'polypeptide(L)'
;KAVYNGFKDHIAPGSTLIHDKEKAHKKLVQDLRLESIEYDSKQLKGLPDQENPLGPINRRCYEFQRLMRRHPGFSREYLSGYLDLYSYIHNPPDDKYEKVENLIKRIIENSNSLKYRD
;
A
#
# COMPACT_ATOMS: atom_id res chain seq x y z
N LYS A 1 14.00 3.75 11.83
CA LYS A 1 13.68 2.49 12.56
C LYS A 1 12.26 2.00 12.25
N ALA A 2 11.24 2.84 12.39
CA ALA A 2 9.85 2.49 12.04
C ALA A 2 9.70 2.05 10.57
N VAL A 3 10.22 2.84 9.62
CA VAL A 3 10.23 2.51 8.18
C VAL A 3 10.85 1.13 7.91
N TYR A 4 12.07 0.89 8.39
CA TYR A 4 12.72 -0.41 8.21
C TYR A 4 11.86 -1.57 8.72
N ASN A 5 11.39 -1.49 9.97
CA ASN A 5 10.58 -2.55 10.56
C ASN A 5 9.25 -2.76 9.83
N GLY A 6 8.66 -1.70 9.29
CA GLY A 6 7.39 -1.77 8.56
C GLY A 6 7.51 -2.32 7.14
N PHE A 7 8.70 -2.32 6.53
CA PHE A 7 8.87 -2.73 5.13
C PHE A 7 9.77 -3.95 4.93
N LYS A 8 10.62 -4.31 5.91
CA LYS A 8 11.65 -5.35 5.75
C LYS A 8 11.11 -6.72 5.31
N ASP A 9 9.89 -7.07 5.71
CA ASP A 9 9.27 -8.36 5.44
C ASP A 9 8.36 -8.31 4.19
N HIS A 10 8.25 -7.14 3.56
CA HIS A 10 7.38 -6.89 2.40
C HIS A 10 8.16 -6.52 1.12
N ILE A 11 9.48 -6.33 1.23
CA ILE A 11 10.36 -5.97 0.10
C ILE A 11 11.45 -7.01 -0.01
N ALA A 12 11.57 -7.64 -1.18
CA ALA A 12 12.62 -8.62 -1.42
C ALA A 12 14.01 -7.94 -1.46
N PRO A 13 15.04 -8.50 -0.80
CA PRO A 13 16.41 -7.99 -0.89
C PRO A 13 16.91 -7.87 -2.33
N GLY A 14 17.72 -6.85 -2.62
CA GLY A 14 18.22 -6.59 -3.98
C GLY A 14 17.21 -5.97 -4.95
N SER A 15 15.98 -5.69 -4.51
CA SER A 15 14.97 -5.04 -5.36
C SER A 15 15.28 -3.55 -5.60
N THR A 16 14.68 -2.98 -6.64
CA THR A 16 14.77 -1.54 -6.92
C THR A 16 13.72 -0.75 -6.14
N LEU A 17 14.17 0.24 -5.36
CA LEU A 17 13.34 1.20 -4.64
C LEU A 17 13.35 2.54 -5.38
N ILE A 18 12.19 2.94 -5.89
CA ILE A 18 11.96 4.26 -6.48
C ILE A 18 11.25 5.12 -5.43
N HIS A 19 11.89 6.21 -4.99
CA HIS A 19 11.39 7.00 -3.87
C HIS A 19 11.83 8.47 -3.96
N ASP A 20 11.30 9.28 -3.04
CA ASP A 20 11.79 10.64 -2.82
C ASP A 20 13.09 10.64 -2.00
N LYS A 21 13.64 11.82 -1.70
CA LYS A 21 14.86 11.95 -0.88
C LYS A 21 14.63 11.78 0.63
N GLU A 22 13.61 11.02 1.05
CA GLU A 22 13.34 10.78 2.47
C GLU A 22 14.47 10.00 3.15
N LYS A 23 15.04 10.59 4.20
CA LYS A 23 16.19 10.03 4.94
C LYS A 23 15.82 8.73 5.64
N ALA A 24 14.55 8.53 5.98
CA ALA A 24 14.09 7.33 6.66
C ALA A 24 14.30 6.04 5.85
N HIS A 25 14.41 6.11 4.52
CA HIS A 25 14.64 4.96 3.64
C HIS A 25 16.09 4.43 3.68
N LYS A 26 17.07 5.23 4.14
CA LYS A 26 18.50 4.86 4.11
C LYS A 26 18.80 3.50 4.75
N LYS A 27 18.24 3.26 5.95
CA LYS A 27 18.42 1.98 6.65
C LYS A 27 17.82 0.80 5.87
N LEU A 28 16.66 1.02 5.25
CA LEU A 28 15.98 0.01 4.46
C LEU A 28 16.80 -0.36 3.21
N VAL A 29 17.30 0.63 2.49
CA VAL A 29 18.18 0.45 1.32
C VAL A 29 19.45 -0.31 1.70
N GLN A 30 20.11 0.08 2.80
CA GLN A 30 21.35 -0.56 3.24
C GLN A 30 21.16 -2.01 3.67
N ASP A 31 20.20 -2.26 4.57
CA ASP A 31 20.04 -3.58 5.19
C ASP A 31 19.47 -4.61 4.21
N LEU A 32 18.62 -4.20 3.26
CA LEU A 32 18.08 -5.08 2.20
C LEU A 32 18.89 -5.04 0.90
N ARG A 33 19.98 -4.26 0.85
CA ARG A 33 20.83 -4.08 -0.35
C ARG A 33 20.02 -3.67 -1.59
N LEU A 34 19.08 -2.74 -1.42
CA LEU A 34 18.22 -2.28 -2.50
C LEU A 34 18.99 -1.39 -3.49
N GLU A 35 18.58 -1.43 -4.75
CA GLU A 35 18.97 -0.40 -5.71
C GLU A 35 18.11 0.86 -5.45
N SER A 36 18.75 1.99 -5.16
CA SER A 36 18.07 3.23 -4.77
C SER A 36 17.98 4.20 -5.94
N ILE A 37 16.77 4.51 -6.39
CA ILE A 37 16.49 5.57 -7.36
C ILE A 37 15.73 6.69 -6.64
N GLU A 38 16.43 7.80 -6.40
CA GLU A 38 15.92 8.92 -5.61
C GLU A 38 15.59 10.13 -6.49
N TYR A 39 14.41 10.73 -6.28
CA TYR A 39 14.00 11.94 -6.97
C TYR A 39 13.81 13.13 -6.02
N ASP A 40 14.31 14.30 -6.42
CA ASP A 40 14.11 15.54 -5.68
C ASP A 40 12.76 16.17 -6.03
N SER A 41 11.92 16.47 -5.04
CA SER A 41 10.63 17.11 -5.27
C SER A 41 10.75 18.47 -5.98
N LYS A 42 11.88 19.17 -5.83
CA LYS A 42 12.15 20.42 -6.55
C LYS A 42 12.39 20.19 -8.04
N GLN A 43 13.01 19.06 -8.40
CA GLN A 43 13.26 18.68 -9.80
C GLN A 43 12.00 18.16 -10.47
N LEU A 44 11.12 17.52 -9.70
CA LEU A 44 9.84 17.02 -10.21
C LEU A 44 8.79 18.13 -10.39
N LYS A 45 9.03 19.32 -9.82
CA LYS A 45 8.07 20.42 -9.86
C LYS A 45 7.94 20.97 -11.28
N GLY A 46 6.72 20.94 -11.82
CA GLY A 46 6.41 21.45 -13.16
C GLY A 46 6.61 20.43 -14.28
N LEU A 47 7.06 19.22 -13.98
CA LEU A 47 7.01 18.11 -14.93
C LEU A 47 5.54 17.75 -15.23
N PRO A 48 5.22 17.36 -16.46
CA PRO A 48 3.94 16.73 -16.77
C PRO A 48 3.72 15.49 -15.89
N ASP A 49 2.47 15.24 -15.48
CA ASP A 49 2.14 14.09 -14.61
C ASP A 49 2.57 12.75 -15.21
N GLN A 50 2.57 12.63 -16.54
CA GLN A 50 3.00 11.43 -17.28
C GLN A 50 4.51 11.16 -17.18
N GLU A 51 5.29 12.21 -16.94
CA GLU A 51 6.76 12.15 -16.83
C GLU A 51 7.22 12.06 -15.37
N ASN A 52 6.31 12.19 -14.41
CA ASN A 52 6.63 12.12 -12.99
C ASN A 52 6.87 10.65 -12.57
N PRO A 53 8.11 10.25 -12.23
CA PRO A 53 8.42 8.88 -11.82
C PRO A 53 7.74 8.49 -10.50
N LEU A 54 7.38 9.47 -9.66
CA LEU A 54 6.61 9.25 -8.43
C LEU A 54 5.09 9.38 -8.65
N GLY A 55 4.66 9.68 -9.88
CA GLY A 55 3.26 9.80 -10.28
C GLY A 55 2.41 8.58 -9.89
N PRO A 56 2.85 7.33 -10.18
CA PRO A 56 2.10 6.13 -9.83
C PRO A 56 1.80 6.01 -8.32
N ILE A 57 2.81 6.20 -7.45
CA ILE A 57 2.62 6.09 -6.00
C ILE A 57 1.83 7.26 -5.44
N ASN A 58 2.05 8.47 -5.94
CA ASN A 58 1.27 9.65 -5.56
C ASN A 58 -0.21 9.48 -5.90
N ARG A 59 -0.51 8.88 -7.06
CA ARG A 59 -1.87 8.56 -7.46
C ARG A 59 -2.54 7.55 -6.51
N ARG A 60 -1.83 6.49 -6.09
CA ARG A 60 -2.34 5.55 -5.07
C ARG A 60 -2.66 6.26 -3.76
N CYS A 61 -1.76 7.09 -3.26
CA CYS A 61 -1.99 7.88 -2.04
C CYS A 61 -3.23 8.79 -2.17
N TYR A 62 -3.39 9.45 -3.32
CA TYR A 62 -4.56 10.29 -3.61
C TYR A 62 -5.87 9.48 -3.66
N GLU A 63 -5.87 8.34 -4.33
CA GLU A 63 -7.03 7.44 -4.42
C GLU A 63 -7.44 6.94 -3.03
N PHE A 64 -6.48 6.54 -2.19
CA PHE A 64 -6.74 6.14 -0.80
C PHE A 64 -7.34 7.29 0.03
N GLN A 65 -6.77 8.50 -0.06
CA GLN A 65 -7.34 9.66 0.63
C GLN A 65 -8.78 9.95 0.20
N ARG A 66 -9.11 9.81 -1.08
CA ARG A 66 -10.48 9.97 -1.58
C ARG A 66 -11.42 8.91 -1.05
N LEU A 67 -10.96 7.66 -0.98
CA LEU A 67 -11.73 6.58 -0.37
C LEU A 67 -12.07 6.92 1.08
N MET A 68 -11.07 7.29 1.88
CA MET A 68 -11.29 7.65 3.29
C MET A 68 -12.26 8.83 3.45
N ARG A 69 -12.11 9.88 2.62
CA ARG A 69 -12.99 11.07 2.68
C ARG A 69 -14.45 10.78 2.32
N ARG A 70 -14.70 9.77 1.49
CA ARG A 70 -16.07 9.36 1.12
C ARG A 70 -16.80 8.59 2.21
N HIS A 71 -16.07 8.09 3.20
CA HIS A 71 -16.61 7.28 4.28
C HIS A 71 -16.21 7.86 5.64
N PRO A 72 -16.84 8.96 6.08
CA PRO A 72 -16.47 9.66 7.32
C PRO A 72 -16.69 8.82 8.59
N GLY A 73 -17.49 7.74 8.50
CA GLY A 73 -17.69 6.77 9.57
C GLY A 73 -16.51 5.79 9.76
N PHE A 74 -15.42 5.93 8.99
CA PHE A 74 -14.23 5.10 9.18
C PHE A 74 -13.55 5.42 10.50
N SER A 75 -13.56 4.44 11.40
CA SER A 75 -12.83 4.50 12.64
C SER A 75 -11.36 4.23 12.41
N ARG A 76 -10.49 5.05 13.01
CA ARG A 76 -9.04 4.85 12.96
C ARG A 76 -8.60 3.53 13.61
N GLU A 77 -9.44 2.95 14.48
CA GLU A 77 -9.18 1.65 15.10
C GLU A 77 -9.10 0.52 14.06
N TYR A 78 -9.79 0.66 12.92
CA TYR A 78 -9.81 -0.34 11.83
C TYR A 78 -8.92 0.05 10.64
N LEU A 79 -8.02 1.03 10.81
CA LEU A 79 -7.18 1.53 9.70
C LEU A 79 -6.39 0.42 8.99
N SER A 80 -5.88 -0.57 9.74
CA SER A 80 -5.18 -1.72 9.16
C SER A 80 -6.09 -2.49 8.20
N GLY A 81 -7.31 -2.82 8.62
CA GLY A 81 -8.26 -3.55 7.78
C GLY A 81 -8.69 -2.76 6.54
N TYR A 82 -8.79 -1.43 6.63
CA TYR A 82 -9.04 -0.59 5.45
C TYR A 82 -7.86 -0.59 4.47
N LEU A 83 -6.61 -0.60 4.97
CA LEU A 83 -5.43 -0.71 4.13
C LEU A 83 -5.34 -2.08 3.46
N ASP A 84 -5.68 -3.16 4.19
CA ASP A 84 -5.72 -4.52 3.64
C ASP A 84 -6.77 -4.62 2.53
N LEU A 85 -7.97 -4.07 2.73
CA LEU A 85 -9.01 -4.02 1.70
C LEU A 85 -8.58 -3.17 0.50
N TYR A 86 -8.00 -2.00 0.74
CA TYR A 86 -7.49 -1.15 -0.34
C TYR A 86 -6.42 -1.85 -1.16
N SER A 87 -5.48 -2.53 -0.49
CA SER A 87 -4.45 -3.36 -1.11
C SER A 87 -5.07 -4.49 -1.93
N TYR A 88 -6.05 -5.21 -1.38
CA TYR A 88 -6.76 -6.27 -2.08
C TYR A 88 -7.48 -5.78 -3.34
N ILE A 89 -8.09 -4.59 -3.29
CA ILE A 89 -8.77 -3.98 -4.45
C ILE A 89 -7.79 -3.63 -5.57
N HIS A 90 -6.54 -3.29 -5.25
CA HIS A 90 -5.57 -2.81 -6.24
C HIS A 90 -4.54 -3.85 -6.70
N ASN A 91 -4.43 -4.97 -6.01
CA ASN A 91 -3.59 -6.09 -6.41
C ASN A 91 -4.35 -7.12 -7.24
N PRO A 92 -3.65 -7.98 -8.01
CA PRO A 92 -4.28 -9.07 -8.74
C PRO A 92 -5.15 -9.97 -7.85
N PRO A 93 -6.16 -10.65 -8.40
CA PRO A 93 -6.53 -10.70 -9.83
C PRO A 93 -7.19 -9.41 -10.31
N ASP A 94 -7.10 -9.07 -11.61
CA ASP A 94 -7.76 -7.85 -12.12
C ASP A 94 -9.27 -8.03 -12.33
N ASP A 95 -9.73 -9.27 -12.52
CA ASP A 95 -11.14 -9.58 -12.64
C ASP A 95 -11.87 -9.40 -11.31
N LYS A 96 -12.90 -8.56 -11.33
CA LYS A 96 -13.75 -8.27 -10.17
C LYS A 96 -14.52 -9.49 -9.71
N TYR A 97 -14.93 -10.38 -10.63
CA TYR A 97 -15.66 -11.59 -10.27
C TYR A 97 -14.75 -12.59 -9.56
N GLU A 98 -13.51 -12.72 -10.02
CA GLU A 98 -12.50 -13.54 -9.35
C GLU A 98 -12.18 -13.01 -7.94
N LYS A 99 -12.14 -11.68 -7.76
CA LYS A 99 -12.03 -11.09 -6.41
C LYS A 99 -13.21 -11.47 -5.52
N VAL A 100 -14.43 -11.34 -6.02
CA VAL A 100 -15.64 -11.68 -5.25
C VAL A 100 -15.63 -13.17 -4.88
N GLU A 101 -15.30 -14.04 -5.83
CA GLU A 101 -15.20 -15.48 -5.58
C GLU A 101 -14.14 -15.79 -4.52
N ASN A 102 -12.94 -15.20 -4.63
CA ASN A 102 -11.87 -15.37 -3.66
C ASN A 102 -12.27 -14.89 -2.26
N LEU A 103 -13.00 -13.79 -2.16
CA LEU A 103 -13.50 -13.28 -0.88
C LEU A 103 -14.52 -14.24 -0.27
N ILE A 104 -15.49 -14.71 -1.06
CA ILE A 104 -16.53 -15.65 -0.60
C ILE A 104 -15.90 -16.96 -0.12
N LYS A 105 -14.97 -17.54 -0.91
CA LYS A 105 -14.22 -18.75 -0.53
C LYS A 105 -13.53 -18.57 0.81
N ARG A 106 -12.80 -17.46 0.99
CA ARG A 106 -12.11 -17.14 2.25
C ARG A 106 -13.08 -17.00 3.41
N ILE A 107 -14.25 -16.38 3.22
CA ILE A 107 -15.26 -16.23 4.28
C ILE A 107 -15.81 -17.60 4.70
N ILE A 108 -16.10 -18.47 3.73
CA ILE A 108 -16.61 -19.82 4.00
C ILE A 108 -15.54 -20.65 4.73
N GLU A 109 -14.30 -20.64 4.24
CA GLU A 109 -13.17 -21.41 4.79
C GLU A 109 -12.70 -20.92 6.16
N ASN A 110 -12.77 -19.61 6.43
CA ASN A 110 -12.33 -19.01 7.69
C ASN A 110 -13.51 -18.60 8.60
N SER A 111 -14.66 -19.23 8.43
CA SER A 111 -15.85 -18.92 9.22
C SER A 111 -15.67 -19.39 10.67
N ASN A 112 -15.15 -18.50 11.52
CA ASN A 112 -15.27 -18.66 12.95
C ASN A 112 -16.74 -18.45 13.32
N SER A 113 -17.36 -19.46 13.92
CA SER A 113 -18.73 -19.34 14.43
C SER A 113 -18.74 -18.33 15.59
N LEU A 114 -19.23 -17.12 15.34
CA LEU A 114 -19.56 -16.20 16.41
C LEU A 114 -20.78 -16.76 17.15
N LYS A 115 -20.63 -17.08 18.43
CA LYS A 115 -21.79 -17.43 19.26
C LYS A 115 -22.72 -16.22 19.30
N TYR A 116 -23.94 -16.41 18.83
CA TYR A 116 -24.98 -15.40 18.93
C TYR A 116 -25.45 -15.32 20.39
N ARG A 117 -24.97 -14.28 21.10
CA ARG A 117 -25.24 -13.96 22.51
C ARG A 117 -24.62 -14.96 23.49
N ASP A 118 -23.68 -14.46 24.29
CA ASP A 118 -23.58 -14.85 25.70
C ASP A 118 -24.58 -14.00 26.51
#